data_AF-A0A9N9JB77-F1
#
_entry.id   AF-A0A9N9JB77-F1
#
_cell.length_a   1.000
_cell.length_b   1.000
_cell.length_c   1.000
_cell.angle_alpha   90.00
_cell.angle_beta   90.00
_cell.angle_gamma   90.00
#
_symmetry.space_group_name_H-M   'P 1'
#
loop_
_entity.id
_entity.type
_entity.pdbx_description
1 polymer ?
#
loop_
_entity_poly.entity_id
_entity_poly.type
_entity_poly.pdbx_seq_one_letter_code
_entity_poly.pdbx_strand_id
1 'polypeptide(L)'
;MTEAQEWLDQNYPKEKRNDIISLECKDNTLKLIGELLLDNFCGLVELDLSLHDITKLDVSDCYELERIIFANNILTSLPGDFIYPEKLTYLNIMNNNIDKIDLNYFCKFINLKTLFIGTNDKYKMDHCFYNRFYGHLRSLKDLTQLEALDISNTDISKGLSYLPDSLKDFRFRVYRPEAKVAKIKEKLEPFGEDFKKYKKTKSRKLSYKRFVKNNEVEEVQEQSAEIKNLLIVGRTGNGKSALANVLSDTSRFKESEKSISETRKFLDEIFTHNGTTYRVVDTIGMGDNRLSKNDVLIEITEAVYAIKEGINQILFVVGRRFTKEEIDAFELIKGAIFESNIIKHTTIIRTNFPNFKNSAKCKEDRQDLFEGNEFLAEMLNSCNGIIHVDNPSVEVECERRLAFNREDRENSRKKILDHLENFKENYKPDLMPWDQLYLKVRNYMKIKHNLQRSDISSDEANTLKAQMEKLEEKVVRETDLHYAVPPFAKLLISYNTCQIL
;
A
#
# COMPACT_ATOMS: atom_id res chain seq x y z
N MET A 1 24.81 20.22 -28.35
CA MET A 1 24.05 19.29 -27.50
C MET A 1 25.06 18.47 -26.76
N THR A 2 24.83 18.23 -25.47
CA THR A 2 25.76 17.54 -24.58
C THR A 2 24.99 16.45 -23.86
N GLU A 3 25.55 15.25 -23.75
CA GLU A 3 24.93 14.17 -22.98
C GLU A 3 24.75 14.62 -21.52
N ALA A 4 23.53 14.51 -21.01
CA ALA A 4 23.15 15.01 -19.70
C ALA A 4 23.98 14.35 -18.60
N GLN A 5 24.23 13.04 -18.72
CA GLN A 5 25.06 12.31 -17.78
C GLN A 5 26.52 12.76 -17.82
N GLU A 6 27.10 12.98 -19.01
CA GLU A 6 28.48 13.47 -19.13
C GLU A 6 28.63 14.87 -18.53
N TRP A 7 27.67 15.75 -18.78
CA TRP A 7 27.62 17.07 -18.17
C TRP A 7 27.56 16.98 -16.64
N LEU A 8 26.71 16.10 -16.10
CA LEU A 8 26.59 15.88 -14.66
C LEU A 8 27.91 15.39 -14.07
N ASP A 9 28.53 14.38 -14.69
CA ASP A 9 29.77 13.76 -14.21
C ASP A 9 30.96 14.74 -14.25
N GLN A 10 31.03 15.62 -15.26
CA GLN A 10 32.07 16.63 -15.41
C GLN A 10 31.94 17.78 -14.40
N ASN A 11 30.71 18.27 -14.18
CA ASN A 11 30.46 19.42 -13.31
C ASN A 11 30.30 19.02 -11.83
N TYR A 12 29.84 17.80 -11.57
CA TYR A 12 29.56 17.27 -10.24
C TYR A 12 30.18 15.87 -10.09
N PRO A 13 31.49 15.79 -9.77
CA PRO A 13 32.15 14.52 -9.45
C PRO A 13 31.45 13.82 -8.28
N LYS A 14 31.40 12.48 -8.31
CA LYS A 14 30.56 11.67 -7.38
C LYS A 14 30.82 11.96 -5.90
N GLU A 15 32.05 12.31 -5.54
CA GLU A 15 32.48 12.59 -4.17
C GLU A 15 31.86 13.88 -3.61
N LYS A 16 31.41 14.80 -4.48
CA LYS A 16 30.87 16.11 -4.10
C LYS A 16 29.35 16.20 -4.16
N ARG A 17 28.67 15.18 -4.72
CA ARG A 17 27.23 15.24 -5.03
C ARG A 17 26.34 15.29 -3.79
N ASN A 18 26.75 14.64 -2.70
CA ASN A 18 25.99 14.62 -1.46
C ASN A 18 25.84 16.01 -0.81
N ASP A 19 26.78 16.93 -1.09
CA ASP A 19 26.76 18.29 -0.55
C ASP A 19 25.94 19.27 -1.43
N ILE A 20 25.43 18.79 -2.57
CA ILE A 20 24.66 19.63 -3.51
C ILE A 20 23.21 19.70 -3.08
N ILE A 21 22.76 20.92 -2.74
CA ILE A 21 21.39 21.22 -2.31
C ILE A 21 20.49 21.62 -3.49
N SER A 22 21.06 22.23 -4.53
CA SER A 22 20.33 22.64 -5.72
C SER A 22 21.13 22.33 -6.98
N LEU A 23 20.45 21.76 -7.98
CA LEU A 23 21.02 21.41 -9.28
C LEU A 23 20.24 22.13 -10.38
N GLU A 24 20.95 23.00 -11.10
CA GLU A 24 20.42 23.74 -12.25
C GLU A 24 21.49 23.90 -13.34
N CYS A 25 21.05 24.00 -14.60
CA CYS A 25 21.93 24.34 -15.71
C CYS A 25 21.87 25.86 -15.96
N LYS A 26 22.87 26.59 -15.46
CA LYS A 26 22.95 28.06 -15.63
C LYS A 26 23.32 28.51 -17.05
N ASP A 27 23.84 27.61 -17.86
CA ASP A 27 24.25 27.92 -19.23
C ASP A 27 23.07 27.80 -20.19
N ASN A 28 22.43 28.93 -20.47
CA ASN A 28 21.29 29.02 -21.39
C ASN A 28 21.65 28.68 -22.85
N THR A 29 22.93 28.54 -23.18
CA THR A 29 23.37 28.10 -24.52
C THR A 29 23.53 26.59 -24.61
N LEU A 30 23.59 25.90 -23.46
CA LEU A 30 23.77 24.46 -23.38
C LEU A 30 22.42 23.74 -23.54
N LYS A 31 22.44 22.67 -24.35
CA LYS A 31 21.29 21.80 -24.54
C LYS A 31 21.66 20.39 -24.12
N LEU A 32 21.16 19.96 -22.96
CA LEU A 32 21.34 18.61 -22.45
C LEU A 32 20.43 17.62 -23.18
N ILE A 33 20.95 16.45 -23.53
CA ILE A 33 20.24 15.37 -24.22
C ILE A 33 20.44 14.04 -23.48
N GLY A 34 19.62 13.03 -23.80
CA GLY A 34 19.83 11.67 -23.31
C GLY A 34 19.24 11.39 -21.93
N GLU A 35 19.75 10.36 -21.26
CA GLU A 35 19.31 9.96 -19.91
C GLU A 35 20.09 10.70 -18.83
N LEU A 36 19.43 10.98 -17.70
CA LEU A 36 20.06 11.59 -16.53
C LEU A 36 19.75 10.77 -15.28
N LEU A 37 20.80 10.21 -14.68
CA LEU A 37 20.76 9.45 -13.43
C LEU A 37 21.42 10.30 -12.34
N LEU A 38 20.64 10.70 -11.33
CA LEU A 38 21.15 11.49 -10.20
C LEU A 38 21.63 10.59 -9.05
N ASP A 39 22.63 9.74 -9.30
CA ASP A 39 23.25 8.91 -8.27
C ASP A 39 24.08 9.76 -7.28
N ASN A 40 23.97 9.43 -5.99
CA ASN A 40 24.65 10.07 -4.86
C ASN A 40 24.27 11.55 -4.62
N PHE A 41 23.06 11.98 -4.97
CA PHE A 41 22.54 13.32 -4.68
C PHE A 41 21.64 13.33 -3.43
N CYS A 42 22.10 12.72 -2.33
CA CYS A 42 21.26 12.49 -1.15
C CYS A 42 20.71 13.79 -0.53
N GLY A 43 21.50 14.87 -0.55
CA GLY A 43 21.13 16.18 0.00
C GLY A 43 20.40 17.13 -0.97
N LEU A 44 20.07 16.68 -2.18
CA LEU A 44 19.45 17.54 -3.20
C LEU A 44 18.00 17.88 -2.84
N VAL A 45 17.71 19.17 -2.70
CA VAL A 45 16.39 19.72 -2.34
C VAL A 45 15.65 20.28 -3.57
N GLU A 46 16.38 20.90 -4.50
CA GLU A 46 15.79 21.53 -5.69
C GLU A 46 16.51 21.10 -6.98
N LEU A 47 15.74 20.65 -7.95
CA LEU A 47 16.19 20.28 -9.29
C LEU A 47 15.47 21.14 -10.33
N ASP A 48 16.20 21.96 -11.09
CA ASP A 48 15.70 22.65 -12.27
C ASP A 48 16.56 22.37 -13.50
N LEU A 49 16.07 21.50 -14.38
CA LEU A 49 16.67 21.22 -15.68
C LEU A 49 15.60 21.31 -16.77
N SER A 50 14.79 22.36 -16.70
CA SER A 50 13.80 22.67 -17.72
C SER A 50 14.44 23.08 -19.05
N LEU A 51 13.69 22.98 -20.16
CA LEU A 51 14.10 23.45 -21.50
C LEU A 51 15.26 22.67 -22.15
N HIS A 52 15.53 21.45 -21.72
CA HIS A 52 16.49 20.54 -22.35
C HIS A 52 15.77 19.49 -23.21
N ASP A 53 16.51 18.50 -23.72
CA ASP A 53 16.01 17.38 -24.51
C ASP A 53 16.38 16.06 -23.78
N ILE A 54 16.18 16.05 -22.46
CA ILE A 54 16.41 14.87 -21.62
C ILE A 54 15.25 13.88 -21.80
N THR A 55 15.57 12.62 -22.09
CA THR A 55 14.61 11.53 -22.40
C THR A 55 14.14 10.78 -21.18
N LYS A 56 14.95 10.76 -20.13
CA LYS A 56 14.69 10.02 -18.89
C LYS A 56 15.40 10.67 -17.72
N LEU A 57 14.75 10.66 -16.57
CA LEU A 57 15.26 11.18 -15.32
C LEU A 57 15.06 10.14 -14.22
N ASP A 58 16.13 9.81 -13.50
CA ASP A 58 16.09 8.99 -12.29
C ASP A 58 16.56 9.82 -11.09
N VAL A 59 15.67 9.98 -10.10
CA VAL A 59 15.90 10.71 -8.85
C VAL A 59 15.86 9.79 -7.63
N SER A 60 16.04 8.49 -7.83
CA SER A 60 15.90 7.49 -6.76
C SER A 60 16.85 7.75 -5.57
N ASP A 61 18.02 8.36 -5.81
CA ASP A 61 19.00 8.68 -4.76
C ASP A 61 18.87 10.12 -4.20
N CYS A 62 17.79 10.84 -4.52
CA CYS A 62 17.54 12.21 -4.04
C CYS A 62 16.56 12.24 -2.86
N TYR A 63 17.08 12.08 -1.63
CA TYR A 63 16.25 11.86 -0.44
C TYR A 63 15.66 13.12 0.18
N GLU A 64 16.24 14.28 -0.09
CA GLU A 64 15.78 15.58 0.42
C GLU A 64 14.95 16.37 -0.60
N LEU A 65 14.57 15.74 -1.73
CA LEU A 65 14.02 16.45 -2.88
C LEU A 65 12.61 16.99 -2.60
N GLU A 66 12.49 18.31 -2.56
CA GLU A 66 11.23 19.02 -2.34
C GLU A 66 10.66 19.61 -3.64
N ARG A 67 11.53 19.95 -4.60
CA ARG A 67 11.15 20.71 -5.79
C ARG A 67 11.77 20.12 -7.05
N ILE A 68 10.93 19.72 -7.99
CA ILE A 68 11.32 19.30 -9.33
C ILE A 68 10.70 20.23 -10.36
N ILE A 69 11.56 20.85 -11.14
CA ILE A 69 11.22 21.70 -12.28
C ILE A 69 11.90 21.09 -13.52
N PHE A 70 11.12 20.34 -14.28
CA PHE A 70 11.59 19.54 -15.42
C PHE A 70 10.70 19.74 -16.65
N ALA A 71 10.19 20.95 -16.80
CA ALA A 71 9.28 21.30 -17.87
C ALA A 71 10.02 21.43 -19.20
N ASN A 72 9.32 21.17 -20.30
CA ASN A 72 9.86 21.33 -21.65
C ASN A 72 11.08 20.44 -21.96
N ASN A 73 11.05 19.19 -21.50
CA ASN A 73 11.99 18.13 -21.89
C ASN A 73 11.31 17.15 -22.86
N ILE A 74 11.93 15.98 -23.08
CA ILE A 74 11.40 14.88 -23.89
C ILE A 74 11.16 13.61 -23.07
N LEU A 75 10.83 13.76 -21.79
CA LEU A 75 10.54 12.63 -20.90
C LEU A 75 9.40 11.77 -21.44
N THR A 76 9.60 10.46 -21.43
CA THR A 76 8.59 9.44 -21.76
C THR A 76 8.01 8.76 -20.52
N SER A 77 8.73 8.82 -19.38
CA SER A 77 8.31 8.29 -18.08
C SER A 77 8.39 9.36 -16.99
N LEU A 78 7.84 9.04 -15.81
CA LEU A 78 7.97 9.89 -14.62
C LEU A 78 9.41 9.87 -14.08
N PRO A 79 9.83 10.90 -13.30
CA PRO A 79 11.11 10.95 -12.61
C PRO A 79 11.23 9.87 -11.52
N GLY A 80 11.70 8.67 -11.89
CA GLY A 80 12.02 7.57 -10.96
C GLY A 80 10.96 7.18 -9.92
N ASP A 81 11.36 6.34 -8.96
CA ASP A 81 10.57 6.00 -7.78
C ASP A 81 11.05 6.84 -6.58
N PHE A 82 10.22 7.77 -6.12
CA PHE A 82 10.52 8.62 -4.96
C PHE A 82 10.55 7.82 -3.66
N ILE A 83 11.64 7.93 -2.91
CA ILE A 83 11.79 7.28 -1.59
C ILE A 83 10.98 7.98 -0.50
N TYR A 84 11.03 9.32 -0.46
CA TYR A 84 10.31 10.17 0.49
C TYR A 84 9.32 11.07 -0.28
N PRO A 85 8.27 10.49 -0.91
CA PRO A 85 7.33 11.25 -1.74
C PRO A 85 6.61 12.36 -0.96
N GLU A 86 6.48 12.23 0.35
CA GLU A 86 5.91 13.25 1.22
C GLU A 86 6.74 14.54 1.30
N LYS A 87 8.03 14.52 0.97
CA LYS A 87 8.85 15.74 0.94
C LYS A 87 8.58 16.61 -0.28
N LEU A 88 8.11 16.02 -1.39
CA LEU A 88 7.89 16.75 -2.62
C LEU A 88 6.72 17.74 -2.47
N THR A 89 7.03 19.02 -2.56
CA THR A 89 6.06 20.12 -2.48
C THR A 89 5.77 20.75 -3.84
N TYR A 90 6.68 20.59 -4.81
CA TYR A 90 6.55 21.20 -6.13
C TYR A 90 6.97 20.23 -7.23
N LEU A 91 6.05 19.91 -8.14
CA LEU A 91 6.33 19.10 -9.32
C LEU A 91 5.84 19.79 -10.59
N ASN A 92 6.77 20.12 -11.46
CA ASN A 92 6.49 20.67 -12.78
C ASN A 92 7.17 19.84 -13.86
N ILE A 93 6.38 19.07 -14.60
CA ILE A 93 6.81 18.21 -15.71
C ILE A 93 6.02 18.51 -16.99
N MET A 94 5.51 19.73 -17.12
CA MET A 94 4.75 20.16 -18.30
C MET A 94 5.54 20.02 -19.59
N ASN A 95 4.81 19.90 -20.71
CA ASN A 95 5.38 19.91 -22.05
C ASN A 95 6.48 18.87 -22.28
N ASN A 96 6.29 17.68 -21.72
CA ASN A 96 7.02 16.46 -22.02
C ASN A 96 6.17 15.53 -22.94
N ASN A 97 6.62 14.30 -23.16
CA ASN A 97 5.93 13.28 -23.94
C ASN A 97 5.62 12.03 -23.11
N ILE A 98 5.22 12.24 -21.85
CA ILE A 98 5.04 11.15 -20.88
C ILE A 98 3.94 10.22 -21.36
N ASP A 99 4.20 8.91 -21.26
CA ASP A 99 3.26 7.85 -21.60
C ASP A 99 2.04 7.82 -20.67
N LYS A 100 1.14 6.87 -20.92
CA LYS A 100 -0.12 6.77 -20.18
C LYS A 100 0.12 6.50 -18.70
N ILE A 101 -0.12 7.52 -17.87
CA ILE A 101 -0.05 7.45 -16.41
C ILE A 101 -1.41 7.78 -15.80
N ASP A 102 -1.87 6.92 -14.89
CA ASP A 102 -3.06 7.18 -14.08
C ASP A 102 -2.75 8.27 -13.04
N LEU A 103 -3.63 9.26 -12.93
CA LEU A 103 -3.56 10.34 -11.95
C LEU A 103 -3.48 9.84 -10.50
N ASN A 104 -3.93 8.60 -10.22
CA ASN A 104 -3.74 7.97 -8.92
C ASN A 104 -2.27 7.86 -8.49
N TYR A 105 -1.31 7.90 -9.43
CA TYR A 105 0.12 7.94 -9.08
C TYR A 105 0.49 9.07 -8.11
N PHE A 106 -0.22 10.20 -8.17
CA PHE A 106 0.12 11.39 -7.38
C PHE A 106 -0.46 11.38 -5.97
N CYS A 107 -1.26 10.37 -5.57
CA CYS A 107 -1.86 10.29 -4.22
C CYS A 107 -0.80 10.28 -3.10
N LYS A 108 0.41 9.80 -3.40
CA LYS A 108 1.54 9.68 -2.47
C LYS A 108 2.25 11.01 -2.13
N PHE A 109 2.06 12.07 -2.92
CA PHE A 109 2.72 13.37 -2.69
C PHE A 109 1.83 14.26 -1.85
N ILE A 110 1.71 13.90 -0.58
CA ILE A 110 0.66 14.39 0.33
C ILE A 110 0.82 15.87 0.70
N ASN A 111 2.06 16.36 0.66
CA ASN A 111 2.42 17.75 0.93
C ASN A 111 2.61 18.56 -0.36
N LEU A 112 2.21 17.99 -1.51
CA LEU A 112 2.35 18.65 -2.80
C LEU A 112 1.46 19.89 -2.88
N LYS A 113 2.10 21.03 -3.11
CA LYS A 113 1.45 22.34 -3.27
C LYS A 113 1.23 22.69 -4.74
N THR A 114 2.12 22.23 -5.62
CA THR A 114 2.03 22.49 -7.06
C THR A 114 2.19 21.21 -7.86
N LEU A 115 1.22 20.92 -8.73
CA LEU A 115 1.26 19.82 -9.68
C LEU A 115 0.99 20.32 -11.09
N PHE A 116 2.02 20.46 -11.91
CA PHE A 116 1.91 20.87 -13.30
C PHE A 116 2.30 19.74 -14.24
N ILE A 117 1.29 19.10 -14.84
CA ILE A 117 1.45 17.88 -15.64
C ILE A 117 0.90 18.02 -17.06
N GLY A 118 0.18 19.12 -17.34
CA GLY A 118 -0.42 19.37 -18.64
C GLY A 118 0.59 19.65 -19.76
N THR A 119 0.03 19.84 -20.95
CA THR A 119 0.73 20.33 -22.13
C THR A 119 0.04 21.60 -22.62
N ASN A 120 0.78 22.69 -22.75
CA ASN A 120 0.27 23.98 -23.22
C ASN A 120 0.97 24.48 -24.50
N ASP A 121 1.94 23.73 -25.01
CA ASP A 121 2.62 24.00 -26.27
C ASP A 121 1.86 23.38 -27.45
N LYS A 122 1.17 24.23 -28.21
CA LYS A 122 0.37 23.83 -29.39
C LYS A 122 1.22 23.15 -30.46
N TYR A 123 2.42 23.66 -30.73
CA TYR A 123 3.30 23.12 -31.76
C TYR A 123 3.72 21.68 -31.44
N LYS A 124 4.07 21.42 -30.17
CA LYS A 124 4.35 20.06 -29.69
C LYS A 124 3.15 19.12 -29.89
N MET A 125 1.94 19.54 -29.54
CA MET A 125 0.75 18.69 -29.70
C MET A 125 0.41 18.36 -31.16
N ASP A 126 0.60 19.31 -32.08
CA ASP A 126 0.39 19.08 -33.51
C ASP A 126 1.30 17.94 -34.05
N HIS A 127 2.40 17.64 -33.34
CA HIS A 127 3.32 16.54 -33.60
C HIS A 127 3.14 15.33 -32.66
N CYS A 128 1.94 15.16 -32.08
CA CYS A 128 1.62 14.10 -31.13
C CYS A 128 2.52 14.08 -29.87
N PHE A 129 3.15 15.21 -29.54
CA PHE A 129 4.01 15.36 -28.38
C PHE A 129 3.23 16.03 -27.24
N TYR A 130 2.83 15.23 -26.26
CA TYR A 130 2.10 15.69 -25.07
C TYR A 130 2.10 14.63 -23.98
N ASN A 131 1.87 15.07 -22.74
CA ASN A 131 1.75 14.18 -21.59
C ASN A 131 0.40 13.46 -21.58
N ARG A 132 0.40 12.14 -21.41
CA ARG A 132 -0.80 11.28 -21.52
C ARG A 132 -1.40 10.88 -20.16
N PHE A 133 -1.58 11.86 -19.27
CA PHE A 133 -2.24 11.61 -17.99
C PHE A 133 -3.73 11.35 -18.16
N TYR A 134 -4.25 10.33 -17.47
CA TYR A 134 -5.67 9.95 -17.47
C TYR A 134 -6.16 9.63 -16.06
N GLY A 135 -7.44 9.31 -15.91
CA GLY A 135 -8.04 8.95 -14.63
C GLY A 135 -9.03 10.00 -14.13
N HIS A 136 -9.16 10.13 -12.81
CA HIS A 136 -10.21 10.93 -12.18
C HIS A 136 -9.63 11.90 -11.15
N LEU A 137 -10.07 13.17 -11.14
CA LEU A 137 -9.58 14.18 -10.18
C LEU A 137 -9.87 13.83 -8.71
N ARG A 138 -10.71 12.82 -8.44
CA ARG A 138 -10.92 12.26 -7.09
C ARG A 138 -9.64 11.67 -6.51
N SER A 139 -8.72 11.20 -7.35
CA SER A 139 -7.42 10.69 -6.90
C SER A 139 -6.56 11.76 -6.21
N LEU A 140 -6.86 13.04 -6.42
CA LEU A 140 -6.15 14.15 -5.77
C LEU A 140 -6.87 14.68 -4.51
N LYS A 141 -7.92 13.99 -4.02
CA LYS A 141 -8.75 14.46 -2.90
C LYS A 141 -7.97 14.65 -1.60
N ASP A 142 -6.97 13.80 -1.37
CA ASP A 142 -6.22 13.75 -0.11
C ASP A 142 -4.99 14.68 -0.13
N LEU A 143 -4.70 15.33 -1.27
CA LEU A 143 -3.65 16.35 -1.41
C LEU A 143 -4.16 17.68 -0.83
N THR A 144 -4.42 17.71 0.46
CA THR A 144 -5.06 18.83 1.16
C THR A 144 -4.27 20.14 1.07
N GLN A 145 -2.99 20.09 0.72
CA GLN A 145 -2.13 21.26 0.52
C GLN A 145 -2.02 21.74 -0.94
N LEU A 146 -2.67 21.08 -1.90
CA LEU A 146 -2.53 21.40 -3.32
C LEU A 146 -3.14 22.78 -3.64
N GLU A 147 -2.27 23.74 -3.95
CA GLU A 147 -2.64 25.12 -4.25
C GLU A 147 -2.73 25.40 -5.75
N ALA A 148 -1.93 24.71 -6.57
CA ALA A 148 -1.87 24.93 -8.01
C ALA A 148 -1.87 23.61 -8.79
N LEU A 149 -2.76 23.50 -9.78
CA LEU A 149 -2.92 22.30 -10.62
C LEU A 149 -3.03 22.67 -12.10
N ASP A 150 -2.22 22.06 -12.96
CA ASP A 150 -2.32 22.17 -14.42
C ASP A 150 -2.55 20.79 -15.05
N ILE A 151 -3.72 20.62 -15.68
CA ILE A 151 -4.15 19.41 -16.38
C ILE A 151 -4.41 19.66 -17.87
N SER A 152 -3.82 20.71 -18.44
CA SER A 152 -4.02 21.11 -19.83
C SER A 152 -3.78 19.95 -20.80
N ASN A 153 -4.71 19.75 -21.74
CA ASN A 153 -4.62 18.73 -22.79
C ASN A 153 -4.39 17.29 -22.30
N THR A 154 -4.90 16.95 -21.12
CA THR A 154 -4.90 15.57 -20.59
C THR A 154 -6.22 14.83 -20.86
N ASP A 155 -6.25 13.53 -20.60
CA ASP A 155 -7.45 12.69 -20.73
C ASP A 155 -8.26 12.58 -19.42
N ILE A 156 -8.18 13.60 -18.59
CA ILE A 156 -8.91 13.70 -17.31
C ILE A 156 -10.25 14.40 -17.56
N SER A 157 -11.38 13.77 -17.21
CA SER A 157 -12.71 14.25 -17.64
C SER A 157 -13.74 14.53 -16.55
N LYS A 158 -13.46 14.10 -15.32
CA LYS A 158 -14.42 14.14 -14.20
C LYS A 158 -13.70 14.35 -12.87
N GLY A 159 -14.48 14.65 -11.83
CA GLY A 159 -13.99 14.73 -10.45
C GLY A 159 -13.72 16.12 -9.90
N LEU A 160 -14.13 17.19 -10.59
CA LEU A 160 -14.01 18.57 -10.10
C LEU A 160 -14.58 18.81 -8.68
N SER A 161 -15.50 17.95 -8.19
CA SER A 161 -16.05 18.03 -6.81
C SER A 161 -15.04 17.72 -5.72
N TYR A 162 -14.05 16.91 -6.06
CA TYR A 162 -13.15 16.28 -5.10
C TYR A 162 -11.82 17.02 -5.00
N LEU A 163 -11.65 18.11 -5.77
CA LEU A 163 -10.45 18.93 -5.66
C LEU A 163 -10.41 19.61 -4.29
N PRO A 164 -9.22 19.68 -3.67
CA PRO A 164 -9.07 20.14 -2.30
C PRO A 164 -9.43 21.62 -2.13
N ASP A 165 -9.81 22.00 -0.92
CA ASP A 165 -10.25 23.37 -0.63
C ASP A 165 -9.12 24.41 -0.77
N SER A 166 -7.88 23.97 -0.60
CA SER A 166 -6.64 24.74 -0.78
C SER A 166 -6.36 25.18 -2.21
N LEU A 167 -6.98 24.58 -3.23
CA LEU A 167 -6.69 24.87 -4.63
C LEU A 167 -7.06 26.32 -5.01
N LYS A 168 -6.03 27.12 -5.34
CA LYS A 168 -6.10 28.55 -5.69
C LYS A 168 -5.96 28.79 -7.19
N ASP A 169 -5.13 28.00 -7.86
CA ASP A 169 -4.85 28.09 -9.29
C ASP A 169 -5.20 26.75 -9.97
N PHE A 170 -6.03 26.80 -10.99
CA PHE A 170 -6.45 25.61 -11.75
C PHE A 170 -6.38 25.92 -13.24
N ARG A 171 -5.39 25.35 -13.90
CA ARG A 171 -5.10 25.57 -15.31
C ARG A 171 -5.55 24.37 -16.13
N PHE A 172 -6.31 24.65 -17.17
CA PHE A 172 -6.69 23.66 -18.15
C PHE A 172 -6.84 24.37 -19.49
N ARG A 173 -6.16 23.86 -20.51
CA ARG A 173 -6.36 24.25 -21.90
C ARG A 173 -6.80 23.06 -22.72
N VAL A 174 -7.53 23.34 -23.79
CA VAL A 174 -8.05 22.35 -24.75
C VAL A 174 -7.65 22.83 -26.14
N TYR A 175 -6.55 22.28 -26.62
CA TYR A 175 -6.05 22.45 -27.98
C TYR A 175 -6.29 21.20 -28.81
N ARG A 176 -6.28 20.02 -28.17
CA ARG A 176 -6.63 18.73 -28.78
C ARG A 176 -8.14 18.48 -28.66
N PRO A 177 -8.90 18.38 -29.76
CA PRO A 177 -10.34 18.12 -29.72
C PRO A 177 -10.73 16.83 -28.99
N GLU A 178 -9.88 15.80 -29.05
CA GLU A 178 -10.08 14.49 -28.45
C GLU A 178 -9.69 14.42 -26.96
N ALA A 179 -9.01 15.43 -26.42
CA ALA A 179 -8.59 15.45 -25.02
C ALA A 179 -9.82 15.45 -24.09
N LYS A 180 -9.89 14.48 -23.19
CA LYS A 180 -11.09 14.33 -22.35
C LYS A 180 -11.28 15.47 -21.34
N VAL A 181 -10.26 16.30 -21.10
CA VAL A 181 -10.37 17.54 -20.32
C VAL A 181 -11.31 18.57 -20.96
N ALA A 182 -11.66 18.42 -22.25
CA ALA A 182 -12.75 19.17 -22.88
C ALA A 182 -14.10 19.00 -22.15
N LYS A 183 -14.38 17.82 -21.59
CA LYS A 183 -15.62 17.57 -20.81
C LYS A 183 -15.66 18.33 -19.49
N ILE A 184 -14.50 18.72 -18.96
CA ILE A 184 -14.39 19.58 -17.78
C ILE A 184 -14.65 21.04 -18.17
N LYS A 185 -14.18 21.46 -19.35
CA LYS A 185 -14.44 22.80 -19.89
C LYS A 185 -15.93 23.10 -19.97
N GLU A 186 -16.74 22.20 -20.52
CA GLU A 186 -18.20 22.35 -20.58
C GLU A 186 -18.83 22.64 -19.21
N LYS A 187 -18.31 22.02 -18.13
CA LYS A 187 -18.80 22.25 -16.76
C LYS A 187 -18.38 23.59 -16.18
N LEU A 188 -17.29 24.16 -16.69
CA LEU A 188 -16.73 25.44 -16.27
C LEU A 188 -17.17 26.60 -17.17
N GLU A 189 -17.70 26.35 -18.37
CA GLU A 189 -18.20 27.37 -19.31
C GLU A 189 -19.08 28.45 -18.68
N PRO A 190 -20.05 28.14 -17.79
CA PRO A 190 -20.86 29.18 -17.12
C PRO A 190 -20.05 30.17 -16.26
N PHE A 191 -18.82 29.80 -15.92
CA PHE A 191 -17.89 30.55 -15.09
C PHE A 191 -16.68 31.07 -15.90
N GLY A 192 -16.51 30.65 -17.16
CA GLY A 192 -15.31 30.91 -17.94
C GLY A 192 -14.09 30.17 -17.37
N GLU A 193 -12.92 30.81 -17.39
CA GLU A 193 -11.70 30.30 -16.75
C GLU A 193 -11.69 30.52 -15.21
N ASP A 194 -12.77 31.07 -14.62
CA ASP A 194 -12.87 31.35 -13.19
C ASP A 194 -13.28 30.12 -12.37
N PHE A 195 -12.31 29.27 -12.07
CA PHE A 195 -12.50 28.09 -11.22
C PHE A 195 -12.96 28.44 -9.79
N LYS A 196 -12.53 29.60 -9.24
CA LYS A 196 -12.94 30.04 -7.90
C LYS A 196 -14.45 30.30 -7.84
N LYS A 197 -15.01 30.90 -8.89
CA LYS A 197 -16.45 31.14 -9.03
C LYS A 197 -17.25 29.84 -9.15
N TYR A 198 -16.75 28.85 -9.90
CA TYR A 198 -17.35 27.52 -9.95
C TYR A 198 -17.41 26.88 -8.56
N LYS A 199 -16.29 26.85 -7.84
CA LYS A 199 -16.19 26.24 -6.50
C LYS A 199 -17.14 26.91 -5.51
N LYS A 200 -17.15 28.25 -5.46
CA LYS A 200 -18.06 29.03 -4.60
C LYS A 200 -19.54 28.72 -4.90
N THR A 201 -19.89 28.61 -6.18
CA THR A 201 -21.26 28.26 -6.61
C THR A 201 -21.62 26.83 -6.24
N LYS A 202 -20.68 25.90 -6.39
CA LYS A 202 -20.87 24.49 -6.03
C LYS A 202 -20.99 24.28 -4.53
N SER A 203 -20.16 24.92 -3.71
CA SER A 203 -20.27 24.88 -2.25
C SER A 203 -21.60 25.47 -1.77
N ARG A 204 -22.10 26.53 -2.42
CA ARG A 204 -23.45 27.07 -2.17
C ARG A 204 -24.56 26.10 -2.56
N LYS A 205 -24.47 25.46 -3.73
CA LYS A 205 -25.42 24.42 -4.16
C LYS A 205 -25.36 23.18 -3.28
N LEU A 206 -24.19 22.80 -2.77
CA LEU A 206 -24.03 21.71 -1.81
C LEU A 206 -24.62 22.09 -0.45
N SER A 207 -24.42 23.32 0.02
CA SER A 207 -25.05 23.84 1.24
C SER A 207 -26.59 23.89 1.09
N TYR A 208 -27.10 24.35 -0.06
CA TYR A 208 -28.53 24.37 -0.37
C TYR A 208 -29.12 22.96 -0.58
N LYS A 209 -28.40 22.06 -1.29
CA LYS A 209 -28.76 20.64 -1.36
C LYS A 209 -28.71 20.01 0.02
N ARG A 210 -27.75 20.31 0.90
CA ARG A 210 -27.66 19.79 2.27
C ARG A 210 -28.80 20.33 3.15
N PHE A 211 -29.34 21.51 2.85
CA PHE A 211 -30.55 22.06 3.47
C PHE A 211 -31.85 21.38 2.97
N VAL A 212 -31.87 20.90 1.73
CA VAL A 212 -33.02 20.18 1.12
C VAL A 212 -32.91 18.65 1.30
N LYS A 213 -31.71 18.11 1.52
CA LYS A 213 -31.37 16.66 1.59
C LYS A 213 -31.30 16.14 3.03
N ASN A 214 -32.00 16.80 3.95
CA ASN A 214 -32.46 16.17 5.20
C ASN A 214 -33.76 15.37 4.99
N ASN A 215 -34.25 15.26 3.75
CA ASN A 215 -35.21 14.25 3.33
C ASN A 215 -34.72 13.55 2.06
N GLU A 216 -34.54 12.23 2.19
CA GLU A 216 -34.36 11.19 1.17
C GLU A 216 -33.02 11.08 0.39
N VAL A 217 -32.60 9.83 0.33
CA VAL A 217 -31.34 9.26 -0.17
C VAL A 217 -31.54 8.81 -1.61
N GLU A 218 -30.54 9.01 -2.47
CA GLU A 218 -30.06 8.01 -3.44
C GLU A 218 -28.87 8.56 -4.25
N GLU A 219 -27.82 7.75 -4.40
CA GLU A 219 -26.83 7.87 -5.46
C GLU A 219 -26.38 6.45 -5.84
N VAL A 220 -26.70 6.04 -7.08
CA VAL A 220 -26.40 4.74 -7.68
C VAL A 220 -24.91 4.66 -8.02
N GLN A 221 -24.21 3.62 -7.54
CA GLN A 221 -22.84 3.27 -7.93
C GLN A 221 -22.85 2.12 -8.94
N GLU A 222 -22.12 2.28 -10.05
CA GLU A 222 -21.69 1.16 -10.91
C GLU A 222 -20.70 0.28 -10.14
N GLN A 223 -21.09 -0.96 -9.83
CA GLN A 223 -20.25 -1.95 -9.15
C GLN A 223 -19.36 -2.70 -10.14
N SER A 224 -18.04 -2.54 -10.03
CA SER A 224 -17.13 -3.66 -10.27
C SER A 224 -17.24 -4.61 -9.08
N ALA A 225 -17.39 -5.92 -9.28
CA ALA A 225 -17.48 -6.89 -8.19
C ALA A 225 -16.29 -6.78 -7.22
N GLU A 226 -16.54 -6.41 -5.96
CA GLU A 226 -15.52 -6.20 -4.93
C GLU A 226 -15.05 -7.56 -4.37
N ILE A 227 -13.74 -7.81 -4.39
CA ILE A 227 -13.13 -9.03 -3.81
C ILE A 227 -12.84 -8.77 -2.33
N LYS A 228 -13.24 -9.70 -1.45
CA LYS A 228 -12.95 -9.67 -0.02
C LYS A 228 -11.67 -10.45 0.34
N ASN A 229 -10.62 -9.77 0.76
CA ASN A 229 -9.33 -10.37 1.09
C ASN A 229 -9.23 -10.77 2.58
N LEU A 230 -8.84 -12.01 2.82
CA LEU A 230 -8.68 -12.63 4.13
C LEU A 230 -7.20 -12.95 4.35
N LEU A 231 -6.57 -12.34 5.35
CA LEU A 231 -5.17 -12.58 5.69
C LEU A 231 -5.08 -13.53 6.89
N ILE A 232 -4.45 -14.69 6.73
CA ILE A 232 -4.26 -15.67 7.81
C ILE A 232 -2.86 -15.51 8.40
N VAL A 233 -2.80 -15.24 9.70
CA VAL A 233 -1.55 -15.01 10.45
C VAL A 233 -1.54 -15.82 11.74
N GLY A 234 -0.36 -16.08 12.30
CA GLY A 234 -0.21 -16.81 13.56
C GLY A 234 0.97 -17.78 13.56
N ARG A 235 1.19 -18.41 14.71
CA ARG A 235 2.37 -19.26 14.93
C ARG A 235 2.44 -20.45 13.96
N THR A 236 3.66 -20.89 13.64
CA THR A 236 3.88 -22.18 12.96
C THR A 236 3.25 -23.32 13.75
N GLY A 237 2.64 -24.29 13.04
CA GLY A 237 2.00 -25.46 13.65
C GLY A 237 0.57 -25.25 14.18
N ASN A 238 0.05 -24.01 14.19
CA ASN A 238 -1.33 -23.76 14.65
C ASN A 238 -2.41 -24.04 13.59
N GLY A 239 -2.05 -24.56 12.40
CA GLY A 239 -3.01 -24.99 11.39
C GLY A 239 -3.51 -23.92 10.41
N LYS A 240 -2.70 -22.90 10.10
CA LYS A 240 -3.05 -21.84 9.12
C LYS A 240 -3.34 -22.39 7.72
N SER A 241 -2.47 -23.23 7.19
CA SER A 241 -2.64 -23.85 5.86
C SER A 241 -3.86 -24.78 5.81
N ALA A 242 -4.12 -25.53 6.88
CA ALA A 242 -5.36 -26.32 7.00
C ALA A 242 -6.60 -25.43 7.01
N LEU A 243 -6.56 -24.29 7.73
CA LEU A 243 -7.64 -23.29 7.70
C LEU A 243 -7.85 -22.70 6.30
N ALA A 244 -6.77 -22.40 5.57
CA ALA A 244 -6.82 -21.87 4.21
C ALA A 244 -7.47 -22.87 3.22
N ASN A 245 -7.08 -24.14 3.30
CA ASN A 245 -7.72 -25.24 2.56
C ASN A 245 -9.20 -25.37 2.91
N VAL A 246 -9.54 -25.34 4.21
CA VAL A 246 -10.94 -25.42 4.69
C VAL A 246 -11.79 -24.25 4.20
N LEU A 247 -11.24 -23.05 4.09
CA LEU A 247 -11.93 -21.85 3.59
C LEU A 247 -12.07 -21.82 2.07
N SER A 248 -11.08 -22.32 1.34
CA SER A 248 -11.08 -22.33 -0.13
C SER A 248 -11.74 -23.58 -0.74
N ASP A 249 -11.94 -24.62 0.06
CA ASP A 249 -12.38 -25.97 -0.37
C ASP A 249 -11.36 -26.61 -1.32
N THR A 250 -10.08 -26.44 -1.00
CA THR A 250 -8.97 -26.93 -1.84
C THR A 250 -7.97 -27.71 -1.00
N SER A 251 -6.99 -28.30 -1.69
CA SER A 251 -5.78 -28.89 -1.09
C SER A 251 -4.52 -28.16 -1.57
N ARG A 252 -4.64 -26.86 -1.89
CA ARG A 252 -3.53 -26.07 -2.47
C ARG A 252 -2.46 -25.74 -1.44
N PHE A 253 -2.86 -25.53 -0.20
CA PHE A 253 -1.95 -25.22 0.90
C PHE A 253 -1.44 -26.53 1.49
N LYS A 254 -0.13 -26.75 1.50
CA LYS A 254 0.43 -28.01 2.00
C LYS A 254 0.28 -28.09 3.51
N GLU A 255 -0.42 -29.11 3.99
CA GLU A 255 -0.61 -29.37 5.42
C GLU A 255 0.51 -30.30 5.92
N SER A 256 1.16 -29.99 7.04
CA SER A 256 2.11 -30.92 7.66
C SER A 256 2.05 -30.87 9.18
N GLU A 257 2.19 -32.03 9.82
CA GLU A 257 2.32 -32.18 11.29
C GLU A 257 3.78 -32.04 11.76
N LYS A 258 4.72 -31.81 10.84
CA LYS A 258 6.16 -31.76 11.13
C LYS A 258 6.52 -30.38 11.71
N SER A 259 7.46 -30.35 12.65
CA SER A 259 8.02 -29.12 13.26
C SER A 259 8.75 -28.18 12.27
N ILE A 260 8.71 -28.49 10.97
CA ILE A 260 9.42 -27.80 9.90
C ILE A 260 8.36 -27.07 9.07
N SER A 261 8.38 -25.74 9.07
CA SER A 261 7.63 -24.96 8.09
C SER A 261 8.13 -25.31 6.69
N GLU A 262 7.30 -25.94 5.87
CA GLU A 262 7.62 -26.23 4.46
C GLU A 262 7.26 -25.04 3.55
N THR A 263 6.51 -24.08 4.07
CA THR A 263 6.09 -22.86 3.38
C THR A 263 7.23 -21.84 3.44
N ARG A 264 7.96 -21.65 2.32
CA ARG A 264 9.05 -20.66 2.16
C ARG A 264 8.62 -19.36 1.47
N LYS A 265 7.33 -19.23 1.11
CA LYS A 265 6.68 -18.07 0.49
C LYS A 265 5.18 -18.09 0.83
N PHE A 266 4.54 -16.94 1.00
CA PHE A 266 3.06 -16.88 1.13
C PHE A 266 2.34 -17.49 -0.09
N LEU A 267 1.12 -18.01 0.14
CA LEU A 267 0.25 -18.56 -0.90
C LEU A 267 -1.13 -17.89 -0.83
N ASP A 268 -1.81 -17.76 -1.96
CA ASP A 268 -3.18 -17.25 -2.02
C ASP A 268 -4.11 -18.17 -2.83
N GLU A 269 -5.41 -18.10 -2.55
CA GLU A 269 -6.45 -18.78 -3.31
C GLU A 269 -7.73 -17.94 -3.37
N ILE A 270 -8.44 -17.99 -4.50
CA ILE A 270 -9.68 -17.24 -4.70
C ILE A 270 -10.86 -18.22 -4.73
N PHE A 271 -11.90 -17.94 -3.95
CA PHE A 271 -13.12 -18.75 -3.93
C PHE A 271 -14.36 -17.85 -3.87
N THR A 272 -15.52 -18.39 -4.22
CA THR A 272 -16.80 -17.66 -4.15
C THR A 272 -17.74 -18.36 -3.18
N HIS A 273 -18.41 -17.59 -2.33
CA HIS A 273 -19.44 -18.08 -1.43
C HIS A 273 -20.63 -17.11 -1.41
N ASN A 274 -21.84 -17.60 -1.63
CA ASN A 274 -23.08 -16.81 -1.64
C ASN A 274 -22.99 -15.52 -2.48
N GLY A 275 -22.33 -15.59 -3.64
CA GLY A 275 -22.16 -14.45 -4.56
C GLY A 275 -21.08 -13.45 -4.14
N THR A 276 -20.38 -13.67 -3.01
CA THR A 276 -19.23 -12.89 -2.57
C THR A 276 -17.94 -13.61 -2.96
N THR A 277 -17.03 -12.89 -3.63
CA THR A 277 -15.71 -13.41 -3.98
C THR A 277 -14.73 -13.12 -2.84
N TYR A 278 -14.03 -14.15 -2.37
CA TYR A 278 -13.01 -14.05 -1.35
C TYR A 278 -11.64 -14.42 -1.91
N ARG A 279 -10.59 -13.77 -1.40
CA ARG A 279 -9.20 -14.22 -1.56
C ARG A 279 -8.66 -14.56 -0.19
N VAL A 280 -8.22 -15.80 0.03
CA VAL A 280 -7.53 -16.20 1.25
C VAL A 280 -6.03 -16.19 1.01
N VAL A 281 -5.27 -15.58 1.92
CA VAL A 281 -3.82 -15.47 1.86
C VAL A 281 -3.23 -16.12 3.11
N ASP A 282 -2.48 -17.22 2.92
CA ASP A 282 -1.77 -17.96 3.97
C ASP A 282 -0.33 -17.44 4.08
N THR A 283 0.02 -16.90 5.25
CA THR A 283 1.39 -16.38 5.50
C THR A 283 2.28 -17.45 6.11
N ILE A 284 3.60 -17.27 5.99
CA ILE A 284 4.57 -18.07 6.77
C ILE A 284 4.26 -17.92 8.27
N GLY A 285 4.45 -19.00 9.03
CA GLY A 285 4.21 -18.98 10.47
C GLY A 285 5.30 -18.26 11.25
N MET A 286 4.87 -17.47 12.23
CA MET A 286 5.77 -16.77 13.15
C MET A 286 6.28 -17.77 14.20
N GLY A 287 7.56 -17.69 14.59
CA GLY A 287 8.14 -18.59 15.60
C GLY A 287 8.73 -19.91 15.07
N ASP A 288 9.06 -20.00 13.78
CA ASP A 288 10.10 -20.96 13.37
C ASP A 288 11.44 -20.45 13.94
N ASN A 289 12.13 -21.23 14.78
CA ASN A 289 13.42 -20.87 15.41
C ASN A 289 14.55 -20.58 14.39
N ARG A 290 14.24 -20.61 13.10
CA ARG A 290 15.12 -20.34 11.96
C ARG A 290 14.84 -19.01 11.25
N LEU A 291 13.74 -18.33 11.59
CA LEU A 291 13.36 -17.04 10.99
C LEU A 291 13.60 -15.90 11.99
N SER A 292 14.25 -14.85 11.52
CA SER A 292 14.39 -13.60 12.26
C SER A 292 13.08 -12.80 12.27
N LYS A 293 12.96 -11.83 13.18
CA LYS A 293 11.83 -10.87 13.16
C LYS A 293 11.70 -10.18 11.81
N ASN A 294 12.82 -9.94 11.14
CA ASN A 294 12.90 -9.28 9.83
C ASN A 294 12.28 -10.12 8.72
N ASP A 295 12.53 -11.43 8.71
CA ASP A 295 11.97 -12.35 7.71
C ASP A 295 10.44 -12.38 7.80
N VAL A 296 9.91 -12.34 9.04
CA VAL A 296 8.48 -12.29 9.30
C VAL A 296 7.86 -10.99 8.80
N LEU A 297 8.55 -9.85 9.00
CA LEU A 297 8.12 -8.55 8.49
C LEU A 297 8.11 -8.49 6.97
N ILE A 298 9.13 -9.05 6.31
CA ILE A 298 9.21 -9.13 4.85
C ILE A 298 8.03 -9.94 4.29
N GLU A 299 7.74 -11.12 4.84
CA GLU A 299 6.66 -11.99 4.33
C GLU A 299 5.26 -11.38 4.52
N ILE A 300 5.01 -10.77 5.68
CA ILE A 300 3.81 -9.95 5.92
C ILE A 300 3.65 -8.90 4.83
N THR A 301 4.77 -8.26 4.50
CA THR A 301 4.82 -7.15 3.57
C THR A 301 4.60 -7.61 2.13
N GLU A 302 5.10 -8.79 1.76
CA GLU A 302 4.80 -9.42 0.46
C GLU A 302 3.32 -9.84 0.34
N ALA A 303 2.74 -10.39 1.42
CA ALA A 303 1.32 -10.74 1.46
C ALA A 303 0.43 -9.50 1.30
N VAL A 304 0.79 -8.40 1.96
CA VAL A 304 0.18 -7.07 1.80
C VAL A 304 0.27 -6.58 0.35
N TYR A 305 1.44 -6.73 -0.30
CA TYR A 305 1.62 -6.34 -1.71
C TYR A 305 0.67 -7.09 -2.68
N ALA A 306 0.40 -8.37 -2.41
CA ALA A 306 -0.52 -9.17 -3.22
C ALA A 306 -1.99 -8.69 -3.11
N ILE A 307 -2.35 -8.06 -1.99
CA ILE A 307 -3.72 -7.66 -1.64
C ILE A 307 -3.93 -6.15 -1.95
N LYS A 308 -3.76 -5.75 -3.21
CA LYS A 308 -3.87 -4.32 -3.61
C LYS A 308 -5.23 -3.67 -3.32
N GLU A 309 -6.28 -4.48 -3.16
CA GLU A 309 -7.64 -4.01 -2.86
C GLU A 309 -7.88 -3.74 -1.36
N GLY A 310 -6.91 -4.00 -0.49
CA GLY A 310 -7.00 -3.84 0.98
C GLY A 310 -7.46 -5.10 1.71
N ILE A 311 -7.32 -5.14 3.03
CA ILE A 311 -7.63 -6.33 3.85
C ILE A 311 -9.06 -6.22 4.39
N ASN A 312 -9.89 -7.24 4.19
CA ASN A 312 -11.25 -7.23 4.73
C ASN A 312 -11.26 -7.79 6.15
N GLN A 313 -10.56 -8.89 6.38
CA GLN A 313 -10.45 -9.50 7.70
C GLN A 313 -9.10 -10.20 7.89
N ILE A 314 -8.62 -10.19 9.12
CA ILE A 314 -7.44 -10.92 9.55
C ILE A 314 -7.87 -12.08 10.42
N LEU A 315 -7.38 -13.28 10.12
CA LEU A 315 -7.65 -14.49 10.87
C LEU A 315 -6.39 -14.84 11.67
N PHE A 316 -6.37 -14.46 12.95
CA PHE A 316 -5.24 -14.75 13.84
C PHE A 316 -5.40 -16.14 14.46
N VAL A 317 -4.60 -17.09 13.99
CA VAL A 317 -4.74 -18.52 14.29
C VAL A 317 -3.94 -18.90 15.53
N VAL A 318 -4.67 -19.37 16.54
CA VAL A 318 -4.12 -19.77 17.83
C VAL A 318 -4.49 -21.22 18.13
N GLY A 319 -3.48 -22.03 18.47
CA GLY A 319 -3.67 -23.41 18.90
C GLY A 319 -4.28 -23.50 20.31
N ARG A 320 -4.18 -24.66 20.98
CA ARG A 320 -4.80 -24.89 22.30
C ARG A 320 -4.33 -23.96 23.41
N ARG A 321 -3.04 -23.63 23.46
CA ARG A 321 -2.45 -22.76 24.49
C ARG A 321 -2.12 -21.41 23.86
N PHE A 322 -2.38 -20.33 24.60
CA PHE A 322 -1.76 -19.04 24.34
C PHE A 322 -0.41 -19.03 25.07
N THR A 323 0.66 -19.16 24.30
CA THR A 323 2.03 -19.07 24.81
C THR A 323 2.58 -17.67 24.61
N LYS A 324 3.74 -17.39 25.21
CA LYS A 324 4.42 -16.09 25.04
C LYS A 324 4.71 -15.80 23.57
N GLU A 325 5.01 -16.83 22.80
CA GLU A 325 5.24 -16.74 21.35
C GLU A 325 3.99 -16.26 20.59
N GLU A 326 2.78 -16.63 21.04
CA GLU A 326 1.55 -16.07 20.46
C GLU A 326 1.35 -14.60 20.81
N ILE A 327 1.74 -14.17 22.03
CA ILE A 327 1.72 -12.77 22.46
C ILE A 327 2.71 -11.95 21.63
N ASP A 328 3.95 -12.42 21.53
CA ASP A 328 5.01 -11.74 20.75
C ASP A 328 4.64 -11.66 19.26
N ALA A 329 4.02 -12.71 18.69
CA ALA A 329 3.50 -12.69 17.33
C ALA A 329 2.36 -11.69 17.17
N PHE A 330 1.41 -11.64 18.11
CA PHE A 330 0.32 -10.69 18.07
C PHE A 330 0.83 -9.24 18.17
N GLU A 331 1.76 -8.96 19.08
CA GLU A 331 2.39 -7.64 19.22
C GLU A 331 3.20 -7.22 18.01
N LEU A 332 3.93 -8.16 17.39
CA LEU A 332 4.68 -7.90 16.16
C LEU A 332 3.74 -7.51 15.01
N ILE A 333 2.63 -8.23 14.85
CA ILE A 333 1.63 -7.87 13.84
C ILE A 333 0.95 -6.53 14.22
N LYS A 334 0.67 -6.31 15.52
CA LYS A 334 0.20 -5.04 16.12
C LYS A 334 1.14 -3.85 15.87
N GLY A 335 2.44 -4.06 15.75
CA GLY A 335 3.40 -3.00 15.40
C GLY A 335 3.64 -2.85 13.90
N ALA A 336 3.69 -3.95 13.16
CA ALA A 336 4.11 -4.00 11.75
C ALA A 336 3.03 -3.59 10.75
N ILE A 337 1.81 -4.10 10.95
CA ILE A 337 0.70 -3.94 9.99
C ILE A 337 -0.33 -2.95 10.53
N PHE A 338 -0.29 -2.67 11.82
CA PHE A 338 -1.46 -2.28 12.58
C PHE A 338 -1.33 -0.91 13.23
N GLU A 339 -1.81 0.12 12.55
CA GLU A 339 -2.42 1.21 13.32
C GLU A 339 -3.63 0.66 14.10
N SER A 340 -3.89 1.21 15.28
CA SER A 340 -4.86 0.74 16.29
C SER A 340 -6.27 0.32 15.81
N ASN A 341 -6.70 0.66 14.58
CA ASN A 341 -8.03 0.36 14.04
C ASN A 341 -8.18 -1.02 13.39
N ILE A 342 -7.13 -1.61 12.84
CA ILE A 342 -7.19 -2.95 12.21
C ILE A 342 -7.53 -4.09 13.16
N ILE A 343 -7.29 -3.90 14.47
CA ILE A 343 -7.59 -4.91 15.48
C ILE A 343 -9.09 -5.22 15.46
N LYS A 344 -9.93 -4.22 15.15
CA LYS A 344 -11.38 -4.36 14.92
C LYS A 344 -11.74 -5.20 13.69
N HIS A 345 -10.79 -5.47 12.80
CA HIS A 345 -10.92 -6.34 11.64
C HIS A 345 -10.19 -7.69 11.84
N THR A 346 -9.63 -7.93 13.03
CA THR A 346 -8.97 -9.19 13.37
C THR A 346 -9.94 -10.11 14.13
N THR A 347 -10.14 -11.31 13.62
CA THR A 347 -10.87 -12.39 14.28
C THR A 347 -9.88 -13.43 14.78
N ILE A 348 -10.00 -13.84 16.05
CA ILE A 348 -9.16 -14.90 16.63
C ILE A 348 -9.76 -16.26 16.25
N ILE A 349 -8.97 -17.14 15.64
CA ILE A 349 -9.37 -18.49 15.26
C ILE A 349 -8.70 -19.49 16.19
N ARG A 350 -9.48 -20.11 17.09
CA ARG A 350 -9.04 -21.16 18.01
C ARG A 350 -9.10 -22.51 17.31
N THR A 351 -7.95 -23.05 16.94
CA THR A 351 -7.82 -24.38 16.30
C THR A 351 -7.53 -25.47 17.34
N ASN A 352 -7.60 -26.73 16.91
CA ASN A 352 -7.36 -27.91 17.76
C ASN A 352 -8.32 -27.96 18.96
N PHE A 353 -9.58 -27.58 18.75
CA PHE A 353 -10.63 -27.55 19.79
C PHE A 353 -11.74 -28.56 19.45
N PRO A 354 -11.62 -29.85 19.84
CA PRO A 354 -12.57 -30.89 19.43
C PRO A 354 -14.03 -30.63 19.84
N ASN A 355 -14.23 -29.92 20.95
CA ASN A 355 -15.55 -29.55 21.45
C ASN A 355 -16.12 -28.29 20.78
N PHE A 356 -15.60 -27.88 19.61
CA PHE A 356 -16.00 -26.62 18.98
C PHE A 356 -17.50 -26.61 18.63
N LYS A 357 -18.11 -27.75 18.35
CA LYS A 357 -19.56 -27.87 18.11
C LYS A 357 -20.40 -27.55 19.37
N ASN A 358 -19.82 -27.63 20.57
CA ASN A 358 -20.50 -27.34 21.83
C ASN A 358 -20.33 -25.87 22.23
N SER A 359 -21.40 -25.08 22.07
CA SER A 359 -21.41 -23.66 22.38
C SER A 359 -21.11 -23.32 23.84
N ALA A 360 -21.47 -24.19 24.79
CA ALA A 360 -21.17 -23.98 26.21
C ALA A 360 -19.66 -24.13 26.47
N LYS A 361 -19.03 -25.15 25.89
CA LYS A 361 -17.57 -25.34 25.99
C LYS A 361 -16.78 -24.21 25.34
N CYS A 362 -17.26 -23.65 24.23
CA CYS A 362 -16.67 -22.45 23.63
C CYS A 362 -16.86 -21.18 24.47
N LYS A 363 -17.90 -21.11 25.31
CA LYS A 363 -18.09 -19.99 26.25
C LYS A 363 -17.19 -20.14 27.48
N GLU A 364 -17.04 -21.35 28.01
CA GLU A 364 -16.09 -21.68 29.08
C GLU A 364 -14.66 -21.33 28.67
N ASP A 365 -14.18 -21.82 27.51
CA ASP A 365 -12.82 -21.49 27.02
C ASP A 365 -12.60 -19.98 26.85
N ARG A 366 -13.63 -19.24 26.41
CA ARG A 366 -13.56 -17.77 26.33
C ARG A 366 -13.38 -17.12 27.69
N GLN A 367 -14.14 -17.57 28.69
CA GLN A 367 -14.07 -17.03 30.03
C GLN A 367 -12.70 -17.32 30.65
N ASP A 368 -12.20 -18.55 30.49
CA ASP A 368 -10.88 -18.95 30.99
C ASP A 368 -9.76 -18.09 30.37
N LEU A 369 -9.84 -17.81 29.07
CA LEU A 369 -8.88 -16.94 28.39
C LEU A 369 -8.95 -15.48 28.87
N PHE A 370 -10.14 -15.01 29.22
CA PHE A 370 -10.36 -13.66 29.72
C PHE A 370 -9.83 -13.50 31.15
N GLU A 371 -10.03 -14.50 32.01
CA GLU A 371 -9.59 -14.48 33.42
C GLU A 371 -8.11 -14.84 33.60
N GLY A 372 -7.51 -15.53 32.63
CA GLY A 372 -6.15 -16.05 32.75
C GLY A 372 -5.01 -15.03 32.57
N ASN A 373 -5.23 -13.93 31.83
CA ASN A 373 -4.19 -12.91 31.57
C ASN A 373 -4.81 -11.57 31.10
N GLU A 374 -4.41 -10.46 31.72
CA GLU A 374 -4.87 -9.09 31.38
C GLU A 374 -4.58 -8.72 29.91
N PHE A 375 -3.44 -9.14 29.36
CA PHE A 375 -3.12 -8.95 27.94
C PHE A 375 -4.08 -9.70 27.03
N LEU A 376 -4.45 -10.93 27.38
CA LEU A 376 -5.39 -11.73 26.60
C LEU A 376 -6.79 -11.11 26.65
N ALA A 377 -7.20 -10.59 27.80
CA ALA A 377 -8.44 -9.85 27.94
C ALA A 377 -8.46 -8.58 27.06
N GLU A 378 -7.39 -7.79 27.05
CA GLU A 378 -7.27 -6.62 26.15
C GLU A 378 -7.38 -7.03 24.68
N MET A 379 -6.62 -8.05 24.27
CA MET A 379 -6.63 -8.58 22.91
C MET A 379 -8.01 -9.07 22.49
N LEU A 380 -8.68 -9.87 23.34
CA LEU A 380 -10.02 -10.40 23.08
C LEU A 380 -11.07 -9.29 22.96
N ASN A 381 -10.97 -8.24 23.80
CA ASN A 381 -11.88 -7.10 23.77
C ASN A 381 -11.66 -6.19 22.56
N SER A 382 -10.44 -6.14 22.03
CA SER A 382 -10.07 -5.27 20.92
C SER A 382 -10.35 -5.91 19.55
N CYS A 383 -10.37 -7.25 19.50
CA CYS A 383 -10.65 -8.03 18.30
C CYS A 383 -12.15 -8.14 17.97
N ASN A 384 -12.46 -8.49 16.72
CA ASN A 384 -13.82 -8.74 16.22
C ASN A 384 -14.43 -10.07 16.71
N GLY A 385 -13.98 -10.55 17.87
CA GLY A 385 -14.40 -11.82 18.45
C GLY A 385 -13.48 -12.99 18.16
N ILE A 386 -13.96 -14.16 18.57
CA ILE A 386 -13.23 -15.43 18.62
C ILE A 386 -14.12 -16.56 18.12
N ILE A 387 -13.56 -17.38 17.23
CA ILE A 387 -14.24 -18.54 16.65
C ILE A 387 -13.45 -19.79 16.99
N HIS A 388 -14.13 -20.78 17.57
CA HIS A 388 -13.59 -22.12 17.78
C HIS A 388 -13.90 -23.01 16.60
N VAL A 389 -12.85 -23.65 16.10
CA VAL A 389 -12.88 -24.57 14.96
C VAL A 389 -12.02 -25.79 15.24
N ASP A 390 -12.26 -26.85 14.49
CA ASP A 390 -11.33 -27.96 14.37
C ASP A 390 -11.15 -28.31 12.90
N ASN A 391 -9.89 -28.44 12.47
CA ASN A 391 -9.51 -28.64 11.07
C ASN A 391 -8.61 -29.88 10.96
N PRO A 392 -9.09 -31.09 11.35
CA PRO A 392 -8.26 -32.30 11.38
C PRO A 392 -7.80 -32.71 9.97
N SER A 393 -6.65 -33.37 9.86
CA SER A 393 -6.09 -33.82 8.56
C SER A 393 -7.04 -34.74 7.79
N VAL A 394 -7.17 -34.57 6.49
CA VAL A 394 -7.90 -35.48 5.60
C VAL A 394 -7.00 -36.56 4.98
N GLU A 395 -5.71 -36.54 5.27
CA GLU A 395 -4.76 -37.59 4.89
C GLU A 395 -4.79 -38.71 5.94
N VAL A 396 -5.89 -39.46 5.99
CA VAL A 396 -6.08 -40.57 6.93
C VAL A 396 -6.50 -41.84 6.19
N GLU A 397 -5.92 -42.97 6.56
CA GLU A 397 -6.21 -44.28 5.93
C GLU A 397 -7.62 -44.79 6.25
N CYS A 398 -8.17 -44.41 7.40
CA CYS A 398 -9.48 -44.90 7.85
C CYS A 398 -10.62 -44.07 7.25
N GLU A 399 -11.43 -44.66 6.37
CA GLU A 399 -12.58 -44.01 5.73
C GLU A 399 -13.59 -43.41 6.71
N ARG A 400 -13.87 -44.10 7.83
CA ARG A 400 -14.76 -43.56 8.87
C ARG A 400 -14.18 -42.27 9.47
N ARG A 401 -12.88 -42.27 9.76
CA ARG A 401 -12.19 -41.10 10.29
C ARG A 401 -12.15 -39.97 9.26
N LEU A 402 -11.95 -40.29 7.99
CA LEU A 402 -12.01 -39.33 6.89
C LEU A 402 -13.37 -38.65 6.81
N ALA A 403 -14.47 -39.39 6.95
CA ALA A 403 -15.82 -38.84 6.94
C ALA A 403 -16.05 -37.86 8.11
N PHE A 404 -15.66 -38.25 9.33
CA PHE A 404 -15.74 -37.35 10.49
C PHE A 404 -14.88 -36.10 10.32
N ASN A 405 -13.65 -36.25 9.79
CA ASN A 405 -12.75 -35.11 9.58
C ASN A 405 -13.31 -34.14 8.53
N ARG A 406 -13.94 -34.64 7.46
CA ARG A 406 -14.64 -33.79 6.47
C ARG A 406 -15.82 -33.06 7.08
N GLU A 407 -16.63 -33.75 7.89
CA GLU A 407 -17.76 -33.13 8.58
C GLU A 407 -17.29 -32.03 9.55
N ASP A 408 -16.20 -32.25 10.28
CA ASP A 408 -15.62 -31.24 11.17
C ASP A 408 -15.11 -30.02 10.38
N ARG A 409 -14.41 -30.25 9.25
CA ARG A 409 -13.96 -29.18 8.33
C ARG A 409 -15.14 -28.39 7.76
N GLU A 410 -16.21 -29.05 7.33
CA GLU A 410 -17.43 -28.39 6.81
C GLU A 410 -18.10 -27.52 7.88
N ASN A 411 -18.22 -28.03 9.11
CA ASN A 411 -18.76 -27.26 10.24
C ASN A 411 -17.88 -26.04 10.58
N SER A 412 -16.56 -26.22 10.57
CA SER A 412 -15.59 -25.14 10.77
C SER A 412 -15.71 -24.08 9.67
N ARG A 413 -15.75 -24.49 8.40
CA ARG A 413 -15.95 -23.62 7.24
C ARG A 413 -17.23 -22.80 7.39
N LYS A 414 -18.36 -23.46 7.68
CA LYS A 414 -19.65 -22.80 7.84
C LYS A 414 -19.61 -21.72 8.92
N LYS A 415 -19.08 -22.03 10.11
CA LYS A 415 -18.95 -21.05 11.20
C LYS A 415 -18.15 -19.81 10.80
N ILE A 416 -17.04 -20.00 10.09
CA ILE A 416 -16.18 -18.88 9.69
C ILE A 416 -16.86 -18.05 8.60
N LEU A 417 -17.47 -18.68 7.59
CA LEU A 417 -18.18 -17.98 6.53
C LEU A 417 -19.41 -17.22 7.06
N ASP A 418 -20.20 -17.83 7.96
CA ASP A 418 -21.31 -17.16 8.64
C ASP A 418 -20.83 -15.90 9.41
N HIS A 419 -19.65 -15.98 10.06
CA HIS A 419 -19.02 -14.82 10.72
C HIS A 419 -18.58 -13.74 9.72
N LEU A 420 -18.00 -14.16 8.59
CA LEU A 420 -17.50 -13.26 7.52
C LEU A 420 -18.63 -12.56 6.77
N GLU A 421 -19.79 -13.20 6.58
CA GLU A 421 -20.95 -12.61 5.89
C GLU A 421 -21.58 -11.45 6.67
N ASN A 422 -21.54 -11.55 8.00
CA ASN A 422 -22.02 -10.49 8.88
C ASN A 422 -21.09 -9.26 8.90
N PHE A 423 -19.91 -9.35 8.30
CA PHE A 423 -18.91 -8.29 8.27
C PHE A 423 -18.95 -7.51 6.95
N LYS A 424 -19.36 -6.23 7.06
CA LYS A 424 -19.56 -5.32 5.91
C LYS A 424 -18.48 -4.25 5.75
N GLU A 425 -17.67 -4.02 6.78
CA GLU A 425 -16.62 -3.01 6.75
C GLU A 425 -15.34 -3.58 6.14
N ASN A 426 -14.73 -2.84 5.22
CA ASN A 426 -13.43 -3.21 4.66
C ASN A 426 -12.36 -2.37 5.35
N TYR A 427 -11.35 -3.01 5.94
CA TYR A 427 -10.18 -2.27 6.39
C TYR A 427 -9.36 -1.83 5.17
N LYS A 428 -9.70 -0.65 4.70
CA LYS A 428 -8.78 0.19 3.96
C LYS A 428 -8.34 1.24 4.96
N PRO A 429 -7.15 1.11 5.54
CA PRO A 429 -6.67 2.19 6.38
C PRO A 429 -6.64 3.47 5.53
N ASP A 430 -7.06 4.61 6.08
CA ASP A 430 -6.81 5.94 5.48
C ASP A 430 -5.31 6.22 5.56
N LEU A 431 -4.47 5.49 4.80
CA LEU A 431 -3.05 5.46 5.06
C LEU A 431 -2.18 5.58 3.82
N MET A 432 -1.59 6.76 3.74
CA MET A 432 -0.28 7.02 3.17
C MET A 432 0.77 5.92 3.52
N PRO A 433 0.75 5.23 4.68
CA PRO A 433 1.59 4.05 4.93
C PRO A 433 1.40 2.82 4.04
N TRP A 434 0.19 2.51 3.56
CA TRP A 434 -0.05 1.28 2.77
C TRP A 434 0.53 1.43 1.36
N ASP A 435 0.30 2.58 0.73
CA ASP A 435 0.91 2.93 -0.56
C ASP A 435 2.43 3.13 -0.43
N GLN A 436 2.93 3.69 0.69
CA GLN A 436 4.37 3.81 0.95
C GLN A 436 5.03 2.44 1.16
N LEU A 437 4.45 1.55 1.96
CA LEU A 437 4.96 0.18 2.14
C LEU A 437 4.90 -0.58 0.80
N TYR A 438 3.76 -0.51 0.10
CA TYR A 438 3.58 -1.11 -1.23
C TYR A 438 4.61 -0.59 -2.25
N LEU A 439 4.87 0.72 -2.32
CA LEU A 439 5.85 1.32 -3.23
C LEU A 439 7.30 0.97 -2.85
N LYS A 440 7.61 0.95 -1.55
CA LYS A 440 8.94 0.56 -1.02
C LYS A 440 9.25 -0.92 -1.32
N VAL A 441 8.23 -1.76 -1.26
CA VAL A 441 8.35 -3.23 -1.42
C VAL A 441 8.24 -3.64 -2.88
N ARG A 442 7.60 -2.84 -3.72
CA ARG A 442 7.52 -3.07 -5.16
C ARG A 442 8.90 -3.24 -5.81
N ASN A 443 9.90 -2.47 -5.40
CA ASN A 443 11.25 -2.57 -5.95
C ASN A 443 11.99 -3.81 -5.43
N TYR A 444 11.80 -4.17 -4.16
CA TYR A 444 12.22 -5.45 -3.62
C TYR A 444 11.62 -6.63 -4.41
N MET A 445 10.30 -6.61 -4.66
CA MET A 445 9.59 -7.65 -5.41
C MET A 445 10.03 -7.72 -6.89
N LYS A 446 10.27 -6.58 -7.55
CA LYS A 446 10.85 -6.55 -8.90
C LYS A 446 12.22 -7.23 -8.94
N ILE A 447 13.10 -6.92 -7.99
CA ILE A 447 14.44 -7.52 -7.92
C ILE A 447 14.36 -9.02 -7.59
N LYS A 448 13.50 -9.41 -6.65
CA LYS A 448 13.24 -10.82 -6.29
C LYS A 448 12.69 -11.62 -7.47
N HIS A 449 11.80 -11.04 -8.28
CA HIS A 449 11.30 -11.66 -9.51
C HIS A 449 12.39 -11.76 -10.59
N ASN A 450 13.24 -10.74 -10.72
CA ASN A 450 14.38 -10.79 -11.64
C ASN A 450 15.34 -11.91 -11.24
N LEU A 451 15.73 -12.03 -9.96
CA LEU A 451 16.60 -13.11 -9.45
C LEU A 451 16.06 -14.53 -9.64
N GLN A 452 14.75 -14.69 -9.87
CA GLN A 452 14.12 -15.99 -10.14
C GLN A 452 14.15 -16.37 -11.63
N ARG A 453 14.63 -15.49 -12.53
CA ARG A 453 14.79 -15.80 -13.95
C ARG A 453 15.96 -16.77 -14.15
N SER A 454 15.75 -17.78 -14.99
CA SER A 454 16.73 -18.81 -15.31
C SER A 454 17.95 -18.28 -16.08
N ASP A 455 17.86 -17.08 -16.64
CA ASP A 455 18.76 -16.56 -17.68
C ASP A 455 19.69 -15.44 -17.17
N ILE A 456 19.81 -15.28 -15.85
CA ILE A 456 20.61 -14.22 -15.22
C ILE A 456 22.10 -14.59 -15.13
N SER A 457 22.98 -13.62 -15.46
CA SER A 457 24.43 -13.76 -15.27
C SER A 457 24.85 -13.69 -13.81
N SER A 458 26.01 -14.25 -13.42
CA SER A 458 26.44 -14.23 -12.01
C SER A 458 26.67 -12.83 -11.46
N ASP A 459 27.17 -11.91 -12.29
CA ASP A 459 27.50 -10.54 -11.89
C ASP A 459 26.24 -9.69 -11.71
N GLU A 460 25.24 -9.91 -12.57
CA GLU A 460 23.91 -9.32 -12.43
C GLU A 460 23.18 -9.87 -11.21
N ALA A 461 23.28 -11.18 -10.93
CA ALA A 461 22.74 -11.78 -9.71
C ALA A 461 23.37 -11.20 -8.44
N ASN A 462 24.68 -11.01 -8.43
CA ASN A 462 25.39 -10.44 -7.27
C ASN A 462 25.02 -8.97 -7.03
N THR A 463 24.88 -8.20 -8.11
CA THR A 463 24.43 -6.80 -8.05
C THR A 463 23.00 -6.69 -7.51
N LEU A 464 22.09 -7.52 -8.02
CA LEU A 464 20.69 -7.57 -7.57
C LEU A 464 20.57 -8.06 -6.12
N LYS A 465 21.40 -9.01 -5.68
CA LYS A 465 21.46 -9.45 -4.28
C LYS A 465 21.91 -8.34 -3.33
N ALA A 466 22.97 -7.59 -3.69
CA ALA A 466 23.44 -6.47 -2.88
C ALA A 466 22.40 -5.32 -2.82
N GLN A 467 21.64 -5.10 -3.90
CA GLN A 467 20.51 -4.17 -3.91
C GLN A 467 19.34 -4.66 -3.03
N MET A 468 19.04 -5.96 -3.06
CA MET A 468 18.04 -6.56 -2.18
C MET A 468 18.40 -6.42 -0.70
N GLU A 469 19.64 -6.73 -0.31
CA GLU A 469 20.08 -6.67 1.09
C GLU A 469 19.96 -5.24 1.66
N LYS A 470 20.31 -4.22 0.87
CA LYS A 470 20.11 -2.80 1.24
C LYS A 470 18.64 -2.43 1.40
N LEU A 471 17.75 -2.99 0.57
CA LEU A 471 16.31 -2.75 0.66
C LEU A 471 15.69 -3.49 1.85
N GLU A 472 16.13 -4.71 2.15
CA GLU A 472 15.70 -5.49 3.31
C GLU A 472 16.06 -4.78 4.62
N GLU A 473 17.31 -4.33 4.78
CA GLU A 473 17.72 -3.53 5.95
C GLU A 473 16.87 -2.25 6.10
N LYS A 474 16.47 -1.64 4.99
CA LYS A 474 15.66 -0.41 5.00
C LYS A 474 14.22 -0.68 5.43
N VAL A 475 13.59 -1.73 4.88
CA VAL A 475 12.25 -2.16 5.30
C VAL A 475 12.22 -2.43 6.79
N VAL A 476 13.22 -3.17 7.30
CA VAL A 476 13.37 -3.48 8.72
C VAL A 476 13.54 -2.21 9.56
N ARG A 477 14.52 -1.35 9.25
CA ARG A 477 14.79 -0.12 10.02
C ARG A 477 13.57 0.80 10.09
N GLU A 478 12.85 0.94 9.00
CA GLU A 478 11.70 1.84 8.92
C GLU A 478 10.46 1.25 9.60
N THR A 479 10.26 -0.07 9.56
CA THR A 479 9.26 -0.73 10.41
C THR A 479 9.63 -0.60 11.88
N ASP A 480 10.91 -0.81 12.25
CA ASP A 480 11.44 -0.72 13.62
C ASP A 480 11.33 0.69 14.23
N LEU A 481 11.44 1.77 13.44
CA LEU A 481 11.30 3.14 13.92
C LEU A 481 9.88 3.50 14.40
N HIS A 482 8.84 2.75 13.98
CA HIS A 482 7.49 2.87 14.53
C HIS A 482 7.28 2.10 15.85
N TYR A 483 8.23 1.25 16.27
CA TYR A 483 8.18 0.48 17.53
C TYR A 483 8.67 1.28 18.75
N ALA A 484 8.73 2.61 18.68
CA ALA A 484 8.90 3.44 19.88
C ALA A 484 7.62 3.39 20.75
N VAL A 485 7.50 2.29 21.52
CA VAL A 485 6.69 2.05 22.72
C VAL A 485 5.30 2.73 22.73
N PRO A 486 4.20 1.96 22.57
CA PRO A 486 2.85 2.48 22.76
C PRO A 486 2.70 3.14 24.15
N PRO A 487 1.98 4.28 24.27
CA PRO A 487 1.83 5.03 25.54
C PRO A 487 1.24 4.27 26.74
N PHE A 488 0.82 3.01 26.59
CA PHE A 488 0.34 2.17 27.70
C PHE A 488 1.44 1.39 28.43
N ALA A 489 2.67 1.30 27.90
CA ALA A 489 3.81 0.69 28.59
C ALA A 489 4.63 1.70 29.44
N LYS A 490 4.10 2.91 29.70
CA LYS A 490 4.72 3.90 30.60
C LYS A 490 4.38 3.70 32.08
N LEU A 491 3.61 2.66 32.45
CA LEU A 491 3.21 2.42 33.84
C LEU A 491 3.96 1.29 34.57
N LEU A 492 5.01 0.70 33.97
CA LEU A 492 5.80 -0.36 34.61
C LEU A 492 7.32 -0.13 34.64
N ILE A 493 7.79 1.09 34.30
CA ILE A 493 9.20 1.49 34.46
C ILE A 493 9.31 2.70 35.41
N SER A 494 8.70 2.59 36.59
CA SER A 494 9.01 3.48 37.74
C SER A 494 9.19 2.72 39.06
N TYR A 495 9.47 1.42 39.02
CA TYR A 495 9.61 0.60 40.24
C TYR A 495 10.87 -0.26 40.32
N ASN A 496 11.96 0.12 39.63
CA ASN A 496 13.28 -0.52 39.84
C ASN A 496 14.43 0.49 39.86
N THR A 497 14.29 1.53 40.68
CA THR A 497 15.43 2.32 41.17
C THR A 497 15.16 2.78 42.60
N CYS A 498 14.98 1.81 43.50
CA CYS A 498 15.29 1.97 44.92
C CYS A 498 15.42 0.59 45.56
N GLN A 499 16.56 0.36 46.24
CA GLN A 499 16.91 -0.75 47.13
C GLN A 499 17.62 -1.99 46.53
N ILE A 500 18.93 -1.83 46.29
CA ILE A 500 20.00 -2.56 47.01
C ILE A 500 21.01 -1.44 47.40
N LEU A 501 21.53 -1.21 48.62
CA LEU A 501 21.81 -2.02 49.81
C LEU A 501 21.03 -3.31 50.05
#